data_AF-A0A8J3CXT5-F1
#
_entry.id   AF-A0A8J3CXT5-F1
#
_cell.length_a   1.000
_cell.length_b   1.000
_cell.length_c   1.000
_cell.angle_alpha   90.00
_cell.angle_beta   90.00
_cell.angle_gamma   90.00
#
_symmetry.space_group_name_H-M   'P 1'
#
loop_
_entity.id
_entity.type
_entity.pdbx_description
1 polymer ?
#
loop_
_entity_poly.entity_id
_entity_poly.type
_entity_poly.pdbx_seq_one_letter_code
_entity_poly.pdbx_strand_id
1 'polypeptide(L)'
;MKNLLKYYSLLLVCLLFLSSCNNDDEPEVSPIVGTWSFDDFELKSVTVNGQPLVQFLQFLGASQQEALEAEAEIKEIISATANFENTTLNFRSDGTYEIRVNGVIEESGTYELINGNTLLRLLSEGNVDELQVSRLTTNQLTLLIDEEDSGDFLGIGFPVLVRAQLELNLRK
;
A
#
# COMPACT_ATOMS: atom_id res chain seq x y z
N MET A 1 -31.25 30.39 62.95
CA MET A 1 -30.84 30.82 61.60
C MET A 1 -29.31 31.04 61.49
N LYS A 2 -28.47 30.03 61.79
CA LYS A 2 -27.00 30.15 61.66
C LYS A 2 -26.30 28.98 60.94
N ASN A 3 -27.06 27.96 60.51
CA ASN A 3 -26.49 26.78 59.86
C ASN A 3 -26.89 26.62 58.38
N LEU A 4 -27.74 27.51 57.84
CA LEU A 4 -28.18 27.46 56.43
C LEU A 4 -27.18 28.11 55.45
N LEU A 5 -26.28 28.96 55.93
CA LEU A 5 -25.31 29.67 55.08
C LEU A 5 -24.12 28.79 54.65
N LYS A 6 -23.84 27.69 55.36
CA LYS A 6 -22.71 26.78 55.05
C LYS A 6 -22.99 25.78 53.93
N TYR A 7 -24.26 25.49 53.63
CA TYR A 7 -24.63 24.55 52.58
C TYR A 7 -24.68 25.18 51.18
N TYR A 8 -24.96 26.50 51.10
CA TYR A 8 -24.96 27.22 49.82
C TYR A 8 -23.56 27.41 49.23
N SER A 9 -22.51 27.46 50.06
CA SER A 9 -21.13 27.58 49.58
C SER A 9 -20.54 26.26 49.07
N LEU A 10 -21.15 25.12 49.39
CA LEU A 10 -20.72 23.79 48.89
C LEU A 10 -21.40 23.44 47.56
N LEU A 11 -22.62 23.93 47.33
CA LEU A 11 -23.40 23.68 46.11
C LEU A 11 -22.87 24.48 44.90
N LEU A 12 -22.25 25.65 45.13
CA LEU A 12 -21.73 26.52 44.08
C LEU A 12 -20.39 26.03 43.49
N VAL A 13 -19.60 25.26 44.25
CA VAL A 13 -18.30 24.75 43.81
C VAL A 13 -18.44 23.52 42.89
N CYS A 14 -19.54 22.76 42.98
CA CYS A 14 -19.79 21.63 42.09
C CYS A 14 -20.26 22.03 40.67
N LEU A 15 -20.76 23.26 40.49
CA LEU A 15 -21.21 23.76 39.18
C LEU A 15 -20.06 24.24 38.28
N LEU A 16 -18.83 24.32 38.79
CA LEU A 16 -17.65 24.75 38.03
C LEU A 16 -16.89 23.58 37.35
N PHE A 17 -17.35 22.33 37.50
CA PHE A 17 -16.74 21.15 36.88
C PHE A 17 -17.50 20.62 35.65
N LEU A 18 -18.58 21.30 35.21
CA LEU A 18 -19.29 20.93 33.98
C LEU A 18 -18.81 21.69 32.73
N SER A 19 -17.77 22.51 32.84
CA SER A 19 -16.96 22.93 31.69
C SER A 19 -16.02 21.78 31.25
N SER A 20 -16.55 20.56 31.22
CA SER A 20 -15.91 19.41 30.59
C SER A 20 -15.71 19.78 29.13
N CYS A 21 -14.45 19.71 28.70
CA CYS A 21 -14.01 19.97 27.33
C CYS A 21 -15.00 19.36 26.35
N ASN A 22 -15.73 20.22 25.64
CA ASN A 22 -16.26 19.87 24.33
C ASN A 22 -15.07 19.97 23.38
N ASN A 23 -14.16 19.00 23.48
CA ASN A 23 -13.29 18.70 22.35
C ASN A 23 -14.23 18.07 21.33
N ASP A 24 -14.79 18.91 20.46
CA ASP A 24 -15.28 18.50 19.15
C ASP A 24 -14.06 18.02 18.34
N ASP A 25 -13.44 16.93 18.78
CA ASP A 25 -12.47 16.18 18.01
C ASP A 25 -13.29 15.53 16.89
N GLU A 26 -13.51 16.28 15.80
CA GLU A 26 -13.95 15.70 14.54
C GLU A 26 -13.09 14.47 14.27
N PRO A 27 -13.69 13.31 13.95
CA PRO A 27 -12.92 12.10 13.77
C PRO A 27 -11.88 12.34 12.68
N GLU A 28 -10.60 12.23 13.04
CA GLU A 28 -9.50 12.35 12.10
C GLU A 28 -9.68 11.29 11.01
N VAL A 29 -10.06 11.73 9.81
CA VAL A 29 -10.27 10.83 8.69
C VAL A 29 -8.92 10.30 8.26
N SER A 30 -8.74 8.98 8.30
CA SER A 30 -7.50 8.32 7.89
C SER A 30 -7.08 8.78 6.48
N PRO A 31 -5.80 9.15 6.26
CA PRO A 31 -5.34 9.72 5.00
C PRO A 31 -5.55 8.81 3.80
N ILE A 32 -5.68 7.49 4.00
CA ILE A 32 -5.95 6.53 2.92
C ILE A 32 -7.37 6.66 2.34
N VAL A 33 -8.32 7.20 3.09
CA VAL A 33 -9.72 7.31 2.64
C VAL A 33 -9.80 8.25 1.44
N GLY A 34 -10.36 7.77 0.34
CA GLY A 34 -10.49 8.52 -0.91
C GLY A 34 -10.24 7.66 -2.14
N THR A 35 -10.29 8.31 -3.29
CA THR A 35 -9.99 7.71 -4.59
C THR A 35 -8.55 8.05 -5.00
N TRP A 36 -7.77 7.01 -5.26
CA TRP A 36 -6.38 7.06 -5.66
C TRP A 36 -6.28 6.62 -7.11
N SER A 37 -5.85 7.50 -7.98
CA SER A 37 -5.58 7.20 -9.37
C SER A 37 -4.11 6.82 -9.53
N PHE A 38 -3.84 5.77 -10.29
CA PHE A 38 -2.48 5.43 -10.71
C PHE A 38 -1.82 6.64 -11.39
N ASP A 39 -0.56 6.91 -11.04
CA ASP A 39 0.27 7.98 -11.61
C ASP A 39 1.43 7.37 -12.42
N ASP A 40 2.30 6.64 -11.74
CA ASP A 40 3.43 5.92 -12.34
C ASP A 40 3.82 4.69 -11.50
N PHE A 41 4.78 3.92 -12.02
CA PHE A 41 5.48 2.91 -11.23
C PHE A 41 6.98 2.90 -11.56
N GLU A 42 7.76 2.33 -10.64
CA GLU A 42 9.19 2.05 -10.84
C GLU A 42 9.48 0.57 -10.57
N LEU A 43 10.20 -0.08 -11.49
CA LEU A 43 10.74 -1.42 -11.26
C LEU A 43 12.00 -1.34 -10.39
N LYS A 44 11.86 -1.65 -9.10
CA LYS A 44 12.94 -1.56 -8.10
C LYS A 44 13.97 -2.65 -8.25
N SER A 45 13.52 -3.89 -8.45
CA SER A 45 14.44 -5.02 -8.57
C SER A 45 13.85 -6.19 -9.33
N VAL A 46 14.73 -6.99 -9.93
CA VAL A 46 14.41 -8.29 -10.51
C VAL A 46 15.40 -9.30 -9.95
N THR A 47 14.88 -10.37 -9.36
CA THR A 47 15.68 -11.47 -8.84
C THR A 47 15.27 -12.80 -9.46
N VAL A 48 16.23 -13.70 -9.61
CA VAL A 48 16.04 -15.05 -10.10
C VAL A 48 16.58 -16.02 -9.05
N ASN A 49 15.72 -16.91 -8.55
CA ASN A 49 16.02 -17.81 -7.42
C ASN A 49 16.60 -17.07 -6.19
N GLY A 50 16.11 -15.85 -5.93
CA GLY A 50 16.55 -15.01 -4.83
C GLY A 50 17.89 -14.29 -5.06
N GLN A 51 18.50 -14.41 -6.24
CA GLN A 51 19.73 -13.69 -6.62
C GLN A 51 19.41 -12.53 -7.56
N PRO A 52 20.13 -11.39 -7.50
CA PRO A 52 19.99 -10.35 -8.51
C PRO A 52 20.21 -10.90 -9.93
N LEU A 53 19.39 -10.48 -10.89
CA LEU A 53 19.39 -11.02 -12.26
C LEU A 53 20.79 -11.07 -12.90
N VAL A 54 21.58 -9.99 -12.77
CA VAL A 54 22.97 -9.93 -13.28
C VAL A 54 23.84 -11.05 -12.70
N GLN A 55 23.75 -11.29 -11.39
CA GLN A 55 24.54 -12.33 -10.73
C GLN A 55 24.11 -13.73 -11.19
N PHE A 56 22.81 -13.93 -11.39
CA PHE A 56 22.28 -15.19 -11.90
C PHE A 56 22.77 -15.47 -13.33
N LEU A 57 22.73 -14.47 -14.23
CA LEU A 57 23.23 -14.61 -15.59
C LEU A 57 24.74 -14.90 -15.64
N GLN A 58 25.52 -14.26 -14.76
CA GLN A 58 26.95 -14.54 -14.63
C GLN A 58 27.23 -15.96 -14.14
N PHE A 59 26.40 -16.48 -13.22
CA PHE A 59 26.48 -17.86 -12.78
C PHE A 59 26.24 -18.85 -13.94
N LEU A 60 25.38 -18.49 -14.90
CA LEU A 60 25.18 -19.25 -16.14
C LEU A 60 26.31 -19.09 -17.17
N GLY A 61 27.30 -18.23 -16.91
CA GLY A 61 28.47 -18.05 -17.75
C GLY A 61 28.44 -16.80 -18.63
N ALA A 62 27.44 -15.91 -18.48
CA ALA A 62 27.45 -14.61 -19.16
C ALA A 62 28.59 -13.72 -18.63
N SER A 63 29.20 -12.93 -19.50
CA SER A 63 30.09 -11.85 -19.07
C SER A 63 29.32 -10.74 -18.35
N GLN A 64 30.04 -9.87 -17.63
CA GLN A 64 29.42 -8.71 -16.95
C GLN A 64 28.65 -7.80 -17.91
N GLN A 65 29.15 -7.61 -19.14
CA GLN A 65 28.52 -6.75 -20.13
C GLN A 65 27.23 -7.39 -20.66
N GLU A 66 27.29 -8.66 -21.08
CA GLU A 66 26.11 -9.41 -21.55
C GLU A 66 25.01 -9.48 -20.49
N ALA A 67 25.38 -9.67 -19.23
CA ALA A 67 24.43 -9.73 -18.12
C ALA A 67 23.73 -8.37 -17.86
N LEU A 68 24.43 -7.24 -18.03
CA LEU A 68 23.85 -5.91 -17.89
C LEU A 68 22.93 -5.55 -19.06
N GLU A 69 23.32 -5.94 -20.29
CA GLU A 69 22.50 -5.74 -21.49
C GLU A 69 21.20 -6.55 -21.39
N ALA A 70 21.29 -7.83 -21.03
CA ALA A 70 20.12 -8.68 -20.82
C ALA A 70 19.23 -8.18 -19.66
N GLU A 71 19.82 -7.70 -18.56
CA GLU A 71 19.05 -7.07 -17.47
C GLU A 71 18.25 -5.86 -17.98
N ALA A 72 18.87 -4.98 -18.77
CA ALA A 72 18.18 -3.81 -19.31
C ALA A 72 17.01 -4.21 -20.21
N GLU A 73 17.20 -5.17 -21.11
CA GLU A 73 16.15 -5.69 -21.99
C GLU A 73 15.00 -6.34 -21.20
N ILE A 74 15.30 -7.18 -20.21
CA ILE A 74 14.29 -7.82 -19.36
C ILE A 74 13.51 -6.77 -18.57
N LYS A 75 14.19 -5.75 -18.00
CA LYS A 75 13.54 -4.66 -17.27
C LYS A 75 12.62 -3.84 -18.18
N GLU A 76 13.03 -3.59 -19.43
CA GLU A 76 12.19 -2.92 -20.42
C GLU A 76 10.94 -3.74 -20.75
N ILE A 77 11.09 -5.06 -20.95
CA ILE A 77 9.95 -5.96 -21.21
C ILE A 77 8.98 -5.99 -20.03
N ILE A 78 9.47 -6.15 -18.80
CA ILE A 78 8.63 -6.13 -17.59
C ILE A 78 7.90 -4.79 -17.49
N SER A 79 8.61 -3.69 -17.70
CA SER A 79 8.01 -2.35 -17.61
C SER A 79 6.98 -2.10 -18.72
N ALA A 80 7.19 -2.63 -19.93
CA ALA A 80 6.26 -2.49 -21.05
C ALA A 80 5.02 -3.39 -20.93
N THR A 81 5.10 -4.47 -20.14
CA THR A 81 3.99 -5.41 -19.92
C THR A 81 3.17 -5.09 -18.67
N ALA A 82 3.80 -4.46 -17.67
CA ALA A 82 3.10 -3.92 -16.52
C ALA A 82 2.17 -2.78 -16.96
N ASN A 83 0.86 -3.04 -16.91
CA ASN A 83 -0.15 -2.06 -17.29
C ASN A 83 -1.07 -1.76 -16.11
N PHE A 84 -0.91 -0.56 -15.56
CA PHE A 84 -1.77 -0.01 -14.52
C PHE A 84 -2.57 1.20 -15.01
N GLU A 85 -2.56 1.49 -16.31
CA GLU A 85 -3.26 2.64 -16.88
C GLU A 85 -4.75 2.60 -16.52
N ASN A 86 -5.30 3.77 -16.17
CA ASN A 86 -6.69 3.94 -15.75
C ASN A 86 -7.09 3.07 -14.54
N THR A 87 -6.12 2.67 -13.71
CA THR A 87 -6.39 2.00 -12.44
C THR A 87 -6.73 3.04 -11.37
N THR A 88 -7.82 2.81 -10.63
CA THR A 88 -8.20 3.60 -9.47
C THR A 88 -8.53 2.72 -8.28
N LEU A 89 -8.03 3.08 -7.09
CA LEU A 89 -8.34 2.43 -5.82
C LEU A 89 -9.20 3.38 -4.99
N ASN A 90 -10.36 2.94 -4.55
CA ASN A 90 -11.27 3.74 -3.73
C ASN A 90 -11.40 3.13 -2.34
N PHE A 91 -10.84 3.76 -1.32
CA PHE A 91 -10.95 3.36 0.08
C PHE A 91 -12.00 4.20 0.80
N ARG A 92 -13.00 3.55 1.39
CA ARG A 92 -14.10 4.22 2.09
C ARG A 92 -13.89 4.21 3.60
N SER A 93 -14.44 5.21 4.27
CA SER A 93 -14.34 5.34 5.74
C SER A 93 -15.04 4.23 6.52
N ASP A 94 -15.85 3.40 5.86
CA ASP A 94 -16.49 2.22 6.44
C ASP A 94 -15.58 0.96 6.41
N GLY A 95 -14.35 1.08 5.91
CA GLY A 95 -13.40 -0.02 5.80
C GLY A 95 -13.54 -0.86 4.54
N THR A 96 -14.34 -0.43 3.56
CA THR A 96 -14.46 -1.11 2.25
C THR A 96 -13.56 -0.48 1.19
N TYR A 97 -13.16 -1.27 0.18
CA TYR A 97 -12.44 -0.77 -0.99
C TYR A 97 -13.03 -1.26 -2.31
N GLU A 98 -12.71 -0.55 -3.39
CA GLU A 98 -12.90 -0.99 -4.78
C GLU A 98 -11.63 -0.70 -5.58
N ILE A 99 -11.21 -1.67 -6.40
CA ILE A 99 -10.23 -1.47 -7.46
C ILE A 99 -10.97 -1.45 -8.78
N ARG A 100 -10.73 -0.41 -9.58
CA ARG A 100 -11.29 -0.28 -10.93
C ARG A 100 -10.19 -0.16 -11.94
N VAL A 101 -10.37 -0.83 -13.07
CA VAL A 101 -9.51 -0.70 -14.26
C VAL A 101 -10.40 -0.28 -15.42
N ASN A 102 -10.06 0.83 -16.07
CA ASN A 102 -10.89 1.41 -17.13
C ASN A 102 -12.35 1.67 -16.68
N GLY A 103 -12.54 2.00 -15.40
CA GLY A 103 -13.85 2.27 -14.79
C GLY A 103 -14.68 1.04 -14.40
N VAL A 104 -14.27 -0.16 -14.79
CA VAL A 104 -14.91 -1.43 -14.41
C VAL A 104 -14.36 -1.88 -13.06
N ILE A 105 -15.23 -2.37 -12.16
CA ILE A 105 -14.78 -2.96 -10.89
C ILE A 105 -14.14 -4.30 -11.20
N GLU A 106 -12.85 -4.42 -10.93
CA GLU A 106 -12.11 -5.68 -11.00
C GLU A 106 -12.10 -6.38 -9.65
N GLU A 107 -12.04 -5.61 -8.56
CA GLU A 107 -11.98 -6.16 -7.21
C GLU A 107 -12.70 -5.27 -6.20
N SER A 108 -13.28 -5.88 -5.17
CA SER A 108 -13.83 -5.15 -4.03
C SER A 108 -13.81 -6.01 -2.77
N GLY A 109 -13.77 -5.35 -1.61
CA GLY A 109 -13.66 -6.05 -0.34
C GLY A 109 -13.54 -5.11 0.84
N THR A 110 -12.89 -5.59 1.91
CA THR A 110 -12.53 -4.78 3.08
C THR A 110 -11.03 -4.59 3.17
N TYR A 111 -10.59 -3.46 3.72
CA TYR A 111 -9.18 -3.18 3.91
C TYR A 111 -8.84 -2.84 5.35
N GLU A 112 -7.59 -3.08 5.73
CA GLU A 112 -7.03 -2.69 7.01
C GLU A 112 -5.63 -2.10 6.82
N LEU A 113 -5.34 -1.00 7.52
CA LEU A 113 -3.98 -0.50 7.68
C LEU A 113 -3.39 -1.02 8.98
N ILE A 114 -2.30 -1.76 8.87
CA ILE A 114 -1.63 -2.46 9.96
C ILE A 114 -0.24 -1.84 10.15
N ASN A 115 0.39 -2.10 11.31
CA ASN A 115 1.77 -1.70 11.61
C ASN A 115 2.03 -0.19 11.49
N GLY A 116 1.09 0.65 11.95
CA GLY A 116 1.22 2.09 11.86
C GLY A 116 1.16 2.62 10.42
N ASN A 117 0.26 2.06 9.60
CA ASN A 117 0.02 2.41 8.20
C ASN A 117 1.13 2.00 7.21
N THR A 118 1.96 1.02 7.56
CA THR A 118 3.05 0.52 6.70
C THR A 118 2.70 -0.77 5.97
N LEU A 119 1.56 -1.39 6.31
CA LEU A 119 1.04 -2.59 5.65
C LEU A 119 -0.44 -2.38 5.37
N LEU A 120 -0.82 -2.49 4.10
CA LEU A 120 -2.20 -2.48 3.65
C LEU A 120 -2.62 -3.93 3.40
N ARG A 121 -3.61 -4.40 4.15
CA ARG A 121 -4.23 -5.71 3.94
C ARG A 121 -5.54 -5.53 3.21
N LEU A 122 -5.71 -6.20 2.08
CA LEU A 122 -6.94 -6.27 1.30
C LEU A 122 -7.57 -7.65 1.48
N LEU A 123 -8.87 -7.71 1.70
CA LEU A 123 -9.62 -8.96 1.84
C LEU A 123 -10.79 -8.97 0.85
N SER A 124 -10.72 -9.84 -0.16
CA SER A 124 -11.74 -10.03 -1.20
C SER A 124 -11.99 -11.52 -1.43
N GLU A 125 -13.26 -11.93 -1.47
CA GLU A 125 -13.68 -13.31 -1.81
C GLU A 125 -12.94 -14.48 -1.08
N GLY A 126 -12.38 -14.21 0.11
CA GLY A 126 -11.60 -15.19 0.89
C GLY A 126 -10.10 -15.20 0.62
N ASN A 127 -9.63 -14.36 -0.30
CA ASN A 127 -8.22 -14.04 -0.51
C ASN A 127 -7.78 -12.92 0.44
N VAL A 128 -6.50 -12.91 0.75
CA VAL A 128 -5.86 -11.88 1.57
C VAL A 128 -4.60 -11.44 0.85
N ASP A 129 -4.60 -10.19 0.40
CA ASP A 129 -3.43 -9.57 -0.21
C ASP A 129 -2.81 -8.57 0.77
N GLU A 130 -1.50 -8.65 0.92
CA GLU A 130 -0.74 -7.76 1.81
C GLU A 130 0.25 -6.94 0.99
N LEU A 131 0.03 -5.63 0.97
CA LEU A 131 0.82 -4.66 0.21
C LEU A 131 1.60 -3.79 1.19
N GLN A 132 2.91 -3.65 0.99
CA GLN A 132 3.68 -2.72 1.81
C GLN A 132 3.37 -1.29 1.38
N VAL A 133 3.16 -0.41 2.36
CA VAL A 133 2.94 1.01 2.16
C VAL A 133 4.23 1.74 2.48
N SER A 134 4.96 2.17 1.44
CA SER A 134 6.22 2.92 1.63
C SER A 134 5.97 4.40 1.91
N ARG A 135 4.82 4.92 1.48
CA ARG A 135 4.38 6.29 1.78
C ARG A 135 2.86 6.41 1.78
N LEU A 136 2.32 7.10 2.78
CA LEU A 136 0.92 7.51 2.84
C LEU A 136 0.82 8.95 3.37
N THR A 137 0.27 9.83 2.54
CA THR A 137 -0.03 11.23 2.86
C THR A 137 -1.45 11.55 2.40
N THR A 138 -1.90 12.80 2.50
CA THR A 138 -3.21 13.22 1.98
C THR A 138 -3.33 13.14 0.45
N ASN A 139 -2.22 13.23 -0.29
CA ASN A 139 -2.21 13.35 -1.75
C ASN A 139 -1.29 12.33 -2.46
N GLN A 140 -0.59 11.48 -1.70
CA GLN A 140 0.30 10.45 -2.25
C GLN A 140 0.18 9.15 -1.45
N LEU A 141 -0.05 8.07 -2.19
CA LEU A 141 0.03 6.68 -1.72
C LEU A 141 1.10 5.98 -2.57
N THR A 142 2.08 5.36 -1.92
CA THR A 142 3.08 4.54 -2.59
C THR A 142 3.03 3.13 -2.02
N LEU A 143 2.82 2.15 -2.91
CA LEU A 143 2.72 0.74 -2.59
C LEU A 143 3.93 -0.01 -3.17
N LEU A 144 4.47 -0.98 -2.44
CA LEU A 144 5.42 -1.95 -3.00
C LEU A 144 4.66 -3.24 -3.28
N ILE A 145 4.75 -3.70 -4.53
CA ILE A 145 4.16 -4.95 -5.02
C ILE A 145 5.30 -5.89 -5.38
N ASP A 146 5.24 -7.11 -4.86
CA ASP A 146 6.14 -8.20 -5.22
C ASP A 146 5.37 -9.16 -6.13
N GLU A 147 5.73 -9.19 -7.40
CA GLU A 147 5.23 -10.17 -8.37
C GLU A 147 6.19 -11.36 -8.43
N GLU A 148 5.66 -12.57 -8.34
CA GLU A 148 6.46 -13.80 -8.37
C GLU A 148 5.86 -14.80 -9.36
N ASP A 149 6.69 -15.30 -10.27
CA ASP A 149 6.29 -16.33 -11.23
C ASP A 149 7.40 -17.37 -11.39
N SER A 150 7.01 -18.60 -11.71
CA SER A 150 7.93 -19.73 -11.90
C SER A 150 7.77 -20.37 -13.27
N GLY A 151 8.90 -20.49 -14.00
CA GLY A 151 8.89 -20.97 -15.37
C GLY A 151 10.28 -20.97 -16.00
N ASP A 152 10.40 -21.53 -17.19
CA ASP A 152 11.64 -21.49 -17.97
C ASP A 152 11.72 -20.20 -18.81
N PHE A 153 11.69 -19.05 -18.13
CA PHE A 153 11.70 -17.73 -18.77
C PHE A 153 13.00 -17.44 -19.53
N LEU A 154 14.06 -18.16 -19.19
CA LEU A 154 15.41 -17.94 -19.74
C LEU A 154 15.80 -18.97 -20.81
N GLY A 155 14.92 -19.93 -21.11
CA GLY A 155 15.17 -20.98 -22.10
C GLY A 155 16.34 -21.89 -21.74
N ILE A 156 16.61 -22.08 -20.45
CA ILE A 156 17.73 -22.86 -19.92
C ILE A 156 17.34 -24.32 -19.64
N GLY A 157 16.10 -24.70 -19.94
CA GLY A 157 15.61 -26.07 -19.87
C GLY A 157 15.17 -26.51 -18.48
N PHE A 158 15.08 -25.59 -17.51
CA PHE A 158 14.54 -25.84 -16.18
C PHE A 158 13.86 -24.58 -15.63
N PRO A 159 12.81 -24.73 -14.80
CA PRO A 159 12.12 -23.58 -14.24
C PRO A 159 12.99 -22.81 -13.25
N VAL A 160 12.87 -21.50 -13.28
CA VAL A 160 13.43 -20.58 -12.29
C VAL A 160 12.30 -19.79 -11.63
N LEU A 161 12.52 -19.32 -10.41
CA LEU A 161 11.62 -18.41 -9.72
C LEU A 161 12.07 -16.97 -10.03
N VAL A 162 11.24 -16.21 -10.72
CA VAL A 162 11.48 -14.80 -10.99
C VAL A 162 10.63 -13.99 -10.02
N ARG A 163 11.24 -13.02 -9.34
CA ARG A 163 10.54 -12.03 -8.53
C ARG A 163 10.86 -10.63 -9.01
N ALA A 164 9.84 -9.86 -9.32
CA ALA A 164 9.93 -8.45 -9.67
C ALA A 164 9.28 -7.61 -8.56
N GLN A 165 10.01 -6.61 -8.08
CA GLN A 165 9.46 -5.65 -7.11
C GLN A 165 9.16 -4.33 -7.80
N LEU A 166 7.90 -3.93 -7.76
CA LEU A 166 7.37 -2.71 -8.33
C LEU A 166 7.03 -1.73 -7.20
N GLU A 167 7.36 -0.46 -7.38
CA GLU A 167 6.86 0.63 -6.54
C GLU A 167 5.81 1.40 -7.32
N LEU A 168 4.55 1.31 -6.90
CA LEU A 168 3.42 1.98 -7.53
C LEU A 168 3.13 3.28 -6.81
N ASN A 169 3.05 4.38 -7.56
CA ASN A 169 2.66 5.68 -7.05
C ASN A 169 1.24 6.01 -7.48
N LEU A 170 0.41 6.38 -6.50
CA LEU A 170 -0.96 6.82 -6.72
C LEU A 170 -1.18 8.22 -6.14
N ARG A 171 -2.05 8.99 -6.81
CA ARG A 171 -2.43 10.34 -6.42
C ARG A 171 -3.93 10.48 -6.26
N LYS A 172 -4.32 11.45 -5.44
CA LYS A 172 -5.71 11.81 -5.16
C LYS A 172 -6.08 13.13 -5.84
#